data_AF-A0A7C5AIM4-F1
#
_entry.id   AF-A0A7C5AIM4-F1
#
_cell.length_a   1.000
_cell.length_b   1.000
_cell.length_c   1.000
_cell.angle_alpha   90.00
_cell.angle_beta   90.00
_cell.angle_gamma   90.00
#
_symmetry.space_group_name_H-M   'P 1'
#
loop_
_entity.id
_entity.type
_entity.pdbx_description
1 polymer ?
#
loop_
_entity_poly.entity_id
_entity_poly.type
_entity_poly.pdbx_seq_one_letter_code
_entity_poly.pdbx_strand_id
1 'polypeptide(L)'
;MRHLMRMDAVGVAVALVVSCGMVARADESQKLLLVVPARPAVVRFCADVVRMKSAAMVCYESQQHGGRPELFLWKAASGDWVKISADEYRRGAIFGPGQRRVLVAGTDRAALAALVELSAGFGDVATIDRLDLMSMANGINDIAPFTSGQWKALARRHDLQLKDLNEERRRYGRFGKPGEGPALPKVMGTSPLPPALTETPPVEAPAEPAQPAQPAVRSPADK
;
A
#
# COMPACT_ATOMS: atom_id res chain seq x y z
N MET A 1 -69.36 43.61 -39.62
CA MET A 1 -68.29 44.61 -39.37
C MET A 1 -67.08 43.88 -38.78
N ARG A 2 -65.91 44.22 -39.29
CA ARG A 2 -64.59 43.71 -38.90
C ARG A 2 -64.35 43.96 -37.40
N HIS A 3 -63.81 42.99 -36.67
CA HIS A 3 -62.48 43.13 -36.07
C HIS A 3 -62.00 41.78 -35.54
N LEU A 4 -61.01 41.27 -36.25
CA LEU A 4 -60.09 40.21 -35.91
C LEU A 4 -59.12 40.78 -34.86
N MET A 5 -59.02 40.20 -33.67
CA MET A 5 -57.83 40.35 -32.81
C MET A 5 -57.34 38.98 -32.37
N ARG A 6 -56.19 38.66 -32.94
CA ARG A 6 -55.27 37.58 -32.65
C ARG A 6 -54.54 37.84 -31.33
N MET A 7 -54.19 36.73 -30.65
CA MET A 7 -52.95 36.48 -29.90
C MET A 7 -52.72 37.39 -28.67
N ASP A 8 -52.32 36.92 -27.49
CA ASP A 8 -51.19 36.03 -27.25
C ASP A 8 -51.48 35.04 -26.11
N ALA A 9 -51.29 33.75 -26.39
CA ALA A 9 -51.21 32.71 -25.38
C ALA A 9 -49.84 32.83 -24.69
N VAL A 10 -49.83 33.32 -23.45
CA VAL A 10 -48.66 33.28 -22.56
C VAL A 10 -48.45 31.84 -22.11
N GLY A 11 -47.75 31.06 -22.94
CA GLY A 11 -47.27 29.73 -22.59
C GLY A 11 -46.12 29.83 -21.59
N VAL A 12 -46.43 29.67 -20.30
CA VAL A 12 -45.42 29.52 -19.25
C VAL A 12 -44.80 28.12 -19.41
N ALA A 13 -43.68 28.05 -20.13
CA ALA A 13 -42.83 26.87 -20.18
C ALA A 13 -42.04 26.77 -18.87
N VAL A 14 -42.53 25.97 -17.93
CA VAL A 14 -41.79 25.56 -16.74
C VAL A 14 -40.64 24.66 -17.20
N ALA A 15 -39.45 25.24 -17.32
CA ALA A 15 -38.22 24.50 -17.55
C ALA A 15 -37.93 23.63 -16.33
N LEU A 16 -38.21 22.34 -16.44
CA LEU A 16 -37.84 21.33 -15.47
C LEU A 16 -36.32 21.18 -15.52
N VAL A 17 -35.62 21.90 -14.65
CA VAL A 17 -34.19 21.70 -14.41
C VAL A 17 -34.03 20.30 -13.83
N VAL A 18 -33.75 19.34 -14.71
CA VAL A 18 -33.24 18.03 -14.33
C VAL A 18 -31.88 18.28 -13.70
N SER A 19 -31.88 18.47 -12.38
CA SER A 19 -30.68 18.42 -11.55
C SER A 19 -30.09 17.03 -11.71
N CYS A 20 -29.22 16.89 -12.71
CA CYS A 20 -28.32 15.77 -12.85
C CYS A 20 -27.46 15.79 -11.58
N GLY A 21 -27.84 14.95 -10.62
CA GLY A 21 -27.04 14.72 -9.44
C GLY A 21 -25.68 14.25 -9.90
N MET A 22 -24.69 15.16 -9.85
CA MET A 22 -23.32 14.75 -9.60
C MET A 22 -23.34 14.08 -8.23
N VAL A 23 -23.60 12.77 -8.24
CA VAL A 23 -23.16 11.91 -7.16
C VAL A 23 -21.65 12.12 -7.15
N ALA A 24 -21.18 12.96 -6.22
CA ALA A 24 -19.78 13.04 -5.89
C ALA A 24 -19.35 11.60 -5.65
N ARG A 25 -18.55 11.05 -6.58
CA ARG A 25 -17.97 9.74 -6.36
C ARG A 25 -17.23 9.85 -5.04
N ALA A 26 -17.67 9.06 -4.07
CA ALA A 26 -16.95 8.91 -2.82
C ALA A 26 -15.48 8.65 -3.19
N ASP A 27 -14.64 9.58 -2.75
CA ASP A 27 -13.21 9.61 -3.04
C ASP A 27 -12.65 8.22 -2.73
N GLU A 28 -12.12 7.56 -3.75
CA GLU A 28 -11.51 6.25 -3.57
C GLU A 28 -10.35 6.48 -2.60
N SER A 29 -10.51 6.02 -1.34
CA SER A 29 -9.59 6.33 -0.25
C SER A 29 -8.15 6.11 -0.74
N GLN A 30 -7.37 7.19 -0.83
CA GLN A 30 -6.05 7.13 -1.44
C GLN A 30 -5.14 6.29 -0.54
N LYS A 31 -4.93 5.01 -0.91
CA LYS A 31 -4.17 4.04 -0.11
C LYS A 31 -2.67 4.25 -0.16
N LEU A 32 -2.19 5.11 -1.05
CA LEU A 32 -0.79 5.44 -1.26
C LEU A 32 -0.60 6.95 -1.12
N LEU A 33 0.35 7.35 -0.29
CA LEU A 33 0.81 8.74 -0.13
C LEU A 33 2.29 8.82 -0.52
N LEU A 34 2.58 9.59 -1.55
CA LEU A 34 3.95 9.87 -1.99
C LEU A 34 4.40 11.19 -1.38
N VAL A 35 5.50 11.18 -0.63
CA VAL A 35 6.13 12.37 -0.05
C VAL A 35 7.50 12.53 -0.71
N VAL A 36 7.67 13.54 -1.55
CA VAL A 36 8.83 13.63 -2.45
C VAL A 36 9.42 15.04 -2.47
N PRO A 37 10.72 15.22 -2.74
CA PRO A 37 11.29 16.55 -2.81
C PRO A 37 10.74 17.30 -4.03
N ALA A 38 10.68 18.62 -3.93
CA ALA A 38 10.28 19.53 -5.01
C ALA A 38 11.32 19.61 -6.16
N ARG A 39 11.64 18.47 -6.78
CA ARG A 39 12.54 18.34 -7.92
C ARG A 39 11.75 18.06 -9.19
N PRO A 40 11.90 18.83 -10.28
CA PRO A 40 11.05 18.70 -11.48
C PRO A 40 10.95 17.27 -12.04
N ALA A 41 12.06 16.54 -12.13
CA ALA A 41 12.05 15.16 -12.64
C ALA A 41 11.26 14.20 -11.74
N VAL A 42 11.46 14.30 -10.42
CA VAL A 42 10.78 13.48 -9.41
C VAL A 42 9.28 13.80 -9.37
N VAL A 43 8.93 15.09 -9.36
CA VAL A 43 7.53 15.54 -9.33
C VAL A 43 6.79 15.08 -10.59
N ARG A 44 7.40 15.21 -11.77
CA ARG A 44 6.80 14.72 -13.03
C ARG A 44 6.55 13.21 -12.99
N PHE A 45 7.55 12.45 -12.55
CA PHE A 45 7.43 11.00 -12.39
C PHE A 45 6.32 10.61 -11.40
N CYS A 46 6.30 11.23 -10.22
CA CYS A 46 5.28 10.94 -9.21
C CYS A 46 3.89 11.40 -9.63
N ALA A 47 3.75 12.49 -10.39
CA ALA A 47 2.47 12.91 -10.95
C ALA A 47 1.88 11.84 -11.88
N ASP A 48 2.71 11.16 -12.67
CA ASP A 48 2.27 10.03 -13.49
C ASP A 48 1.85 8.83 -12.63
N VAL A 49 2.59 8.52 -11.56
CA VAL A 49 2.21 7.46 -10.61
C VAL A 49 0.89 7.79 -9.91
N VAL A 50 0.70 9.04 -9.46
CA VAL A 50 -0.54 9.53 -8.84
C VAL A 50 -1.74 9.27 -9.72
N ARG A 51 -1.63 9.59 -11.02
CA ARG A 51 -2.70 9.33 -12.00
C ARG A 51 -2.96 7.85 -12.20
N MET A 52 -1.91 7.02 -12.22
CA MET A 52 -2.04 5.57 -12.45
C MET A 52 -2.59 4.80 -11.26
N LYS A 53 -2.41 5.30 -10.03
CA LYS A 53 -2.73 4.59 -8.78
C LYS A 53 -3.76 5.28 -7.89
N SER A 54 -4.35 6.39 -8.32
CA SER A 54 -5.22 7.22 -7.48
C SER A 54 -4.55 7.56 -6.13
N ALA A 55 -3.27 7.96 -6.17
CA ALA A 55 -2.46 8.21 -4.96
C ALA A 55 -2.46 9.70 -4.58
N ALA A 56 -2.21 10.01 -3.31
CA ALA A 56 -1.89 11.37 -2.88
C ALA A 56 -0.41 11.67 -3.15
N MET A 57 -0.09 12.94 -3.39
CA MET A 57 1.28 13.43 -3.47
C MET A 57 1.47 14.72 -2.68
N VAL A 58 2.49 14.71 -1.82
CA VAL A 58 2.99 15.87 -1.09
C VAL A 58 4.42 16.11 -1.54
N CYS A 59 4.69 17.32 -2.02
CA CYS A 59 6.04 17.78 -2.25
C CYS A 59 6.58 18.46 -1.01
N TYR A 60 7.88 18.33 -0.78
CA TYR A 60 8.54 19.08 0.27
C TYR A 60 9.76 19.84 -0.24
N GLU A 61 10.04 20.95 0.41
CA GLU A 61 11.25 21.74 0.21
C GLU A 61 12.07 21.72 1.51
N SER A 62 13.33 21.28 1.40
CA SER A 62 14.23 21.26 2.56
C SER A 62 14.75 22.68 2.82
N GLN A 63 14.70 23.10 4.08
CA GLN A 63 15.29 24.35 4.53
C GLN A 63 16.80 24.15 4.69
N GLN A 64 17.61 25.08 4.17
CA GLN A 64 19.08 24.92 4.13
C GLN A 64 19.80 24.86 5.50
N HIS A 65 19.08 24.83 6.63
CA HIS A 65 19.65 24.86 7.98
C HIS A 65 18.95 23.92 8.96
N GLY A 66 18.47 22.75 8.50
CA GLY A 66 17.89 21.73 9.41
C GLY A 66 16.53 22.12 10.01
N GLY A 67 15.86 23.10 9.41
CA GLY A 67 14.47 23.44 9.74
C GLY A 67 13.49 22.38 9.28
N ARG A 68 12.25 22.42 9.80
CA ARG A 68 11.16 21.57 9.32
C ARG A 68 10.89 21.86 7.84
N PRO A 69 10.76 20.83 6.99
CA PRO A 69 10.52 21.04 5.57
C PRO A 69 9.16 21.69 5.33
N GLU A 70 9.08 22.55 4.32
CA GLU A 70 7.79 23.08 3.88
C GLU A 70 7.06 22.02 3.06
N LEU A 71 5.73 21.94 3.20
CA LEU A 71 4.91 20.90 2.58
C LEU A 71 3.89 21.50 1.61
N PHE A 72 3.76 20.87 0.45
CA PHE A 72 2.84 21.28 -0.60
C PHE A 72 2.04 20.07 -1.10
N LEU A 73 0.73 20.10 -0.93
CA LEU A 73 -0.19 19.07 -1.42
C LEU A 73 -0.55 19.29 -2.88
N TRP A 74 -0.45 18.24 -3.70
CA TRP A 74 -1.02 18.24 -5.04
C TRP A 74 -2.54 18.00 -4.99
N LYS A 75 -3.33 18.99 -5.40
CA LYS A 75 -4.78 18.82 -5.58
C LYS A 75 -5.09 18.40 -7.01
N ALA A 76 -5.16 17.09 -7.25
CA ALA A 76 -5.45 16.54 -8.58
C ALA A 76 -6.75 17.07 -9.21
N ALA A 77 -7.76 17.42 -8.40
CA ALA A 77 -9.04 17.94 -8.88
C ALA A 77 -8.95 19.37 -9.46
N SER A 78 -8.11 20.23 -8.89
CA SER A 78 -7.92 21.60 -9.39
C SER A 78 -6.67 21.76 -10.26
N GLY A 79 -5.72 20.82 -10.16
CA GLY A 79 -4.43 20.92 -10.84
C GLY A 79 -3.45 21.88 -10.16
N ASP A 80 -3.66 22.18 -8.86
CA ASP A 80 -2.87 23.15 -8.12
C ASP A 80 -2.07 22.54 -6.97
N TRP A 81 -1.02 23.26 -6.58
CA TRP A 81 -0.28 23.02 -5.35
C TRP A 81 -0.83 23.90 -4.22
N VAL A 82 -1.12 23.28 -3.08
CA VAL A 82 -1.57 23.98 -1.88
C VAL A 82 -0.55 23.78 -0.77
N LYS A 83 -0.01 24.87 -0.23
CA LYS A 83 0.85 24.80 0.96
C LYS A 83 0.03 24.29 2.14
N ILE A 84 0.57 23.32 2.87
CA ILE A 84 -0.04 22.75 4.07
C ILE A 84 0.92 22.84 5.25
N SER A 85 0.37 22.99 6.45
CA SER A 85 1.14 22.93 7.69
C SER A 85 1.49 21.49 8.08
N ALA A 86 2.51 21.33 8.91
CA ALA A 86 2.88 20.03 9.48
C ALA A 86 1.74 19.41 10.30
N ASP A 87 0.92 20.23 10.97
CA ASP A 87 -0.21 19.76 11.75
C ASP A 87 -1.37 19.30 10.88
N GLU A 88 -1.67 20.01 9.78
CA GLU A 88 -2.66 19.57 8.78
C GLU A 88 -2.25 18.27 8.12
N TYR A 89 -0.97 18.16 7.77
CA TYR A 89 -0.39 16.93 7.26
C TYR A 89 -0.62 15.81 8.28
N ARG A 90 -0.08 15.92 9.51
CA ARG A 90 -0.14 14.91 10.57
C ARG A 90 -1.57 14.44 10.90
N ARG A 91 -2.56 15.33 10.88
CA ARG A 91 -3.97 14.97 11.11
C ARG A 91 -4.52 14.03 10.03
N GLY A 92 -3.99 14.08 8.81
CA GLY A 92 -4.33 13.16 7.73
C GLY A 92 -5.72 13.33 7.09
N ALA A 93 -6.60 14.14 7.69
CA ALA A 93 -7.97 14.34 7.21
C ALA A 93 -8.05 14.83 5.75
N ILE A 94 -7.04 15.58 5.31
CA ILE A 94 -6.91 16.08 3.93
C ILE A 94 -6.74 14.97 2.88
N PHE A 95 -6.38 13.75 3.31
CA PHE A 95 -6.18 12.59 2.44
C PHE A 95 -7.38 11.61 2.47
N GLY A 96 -8.45 11.94 3.20
CA GLY A 96 -9.63 11.09 3.41
C GLY A 96 -9.54 10.15 4.63
N PRO A 97 -10.50 9.24 4.82
CA PRO A 97 -10.45 8.22 5.88
C PRO A 97 -9.62 6.99 5.48
N GLY A 98 -9.01 6.31 6.45
CA GLY A 98 -8.34 5.00 6.28
C GLY A 98 -6.82 5.00 6.52
N GLN A 99 -6.25 3.79 6.65
CA GLN A 99 -4.81 3.57 6.72
C GLN A 99 -4.15 3.71 5.35
N ARG A 100 -2.89 4.16 5.33
CA ARG A 100 -2.13 4.44 4.11
C ARG A 100 -0.76 3.79 4.15
N ARG A 101 -0.28 3.46 2.96
CA ARG A 101 1.14 3.20 2.72
C ARG A 101 1.78 4.52 2.31
N VAL A 102 2.74 4.99 3.09
CA VAL A 102 3.46 6.23 2.85
C VAL A 102 4.85 5.90 2.33
N LEU A 103 5.25 6.59 1.27
CA LEU A 103 6.59 6.50 0.74
C LEU A 103 7.24 7.88 0.81
N VAL A 104 8.28 7.99 1.62
CA VAL A 104 9.05 9.23 1.76
C VAL A 104 10.36 9.10 0.98
N ALA A 105 10.51 9.87 -0.09
CA ALA A 105 11.73 9.88 -0.90
C ALA A 105 12.58 11.11 -0.56
N GLY A 106 13.90 10.98 -0.43
CA GLY A 106 14.76 12.11 -0.11
C GLY A 106 16.21 11.73 0.13
N THR A 107 17.14 12.58 -0.29
CA THR A 107 18.59 12.40 -0.04
C THR A 107 19.07 13.11 1.23
N ASP A 108 18.34 14.12 1.68
CA ASP A 108 18.61 14.82 2.93
C ASP A 108 18.08 13.99 4.11
N ARG A 109 19.00 13.45 4.91
CA ARG A 109 18.67 12.58 6.05
C ARG A 109 17.90 13.29 7.15
N ALA A 110 18.18 14.57 7.39
CA ALA A 110 17.49 15.32 8.44
C ALA A 110 16.03 15.58 8.03
N ALA A 111 15.81 16.01 6.78
CA ALA A 111 14.47 16.17 6.23
C ALA A 111 13.72 14.83 6.18
N LEU A 112 14.39 13.76 5.74
CA LEU A 112 13.79 12.43 5.66
C LEU A 112 13.34 11.93 7.05
N ALA A 113 14.18 12.07 8.08
CA ALA A 113 13.83 11.70 9.44
C ALA A 113 12.63 12.50 9.97
N ALA A 114 12.63 13.82 9.76
CA ALA A 114 11.52 14.69 10.17
C ALA A 114 10.20 14.32 9.46
N LEU A 115 10.25 13.98 8.17
CA LEU A 115 9.07 13.55 7.41
C LEU A 115 8.56 12.19 7.87
N VAL A 116 9.45 11.23 8.13
CA VAL A 116 9.07 9.91 8.68
C VAL A 116 8.38 10.06 10.03
N GLU A 117 8.90 10.92 10.91
CA GLU A 117 8.27 11.24 12.20
C GLU A 117 6.87 11.86 12.00
N LEU A 118 6.74 12.82 11.07
CA LEU A 118 5.44 13.41 10.72
C LEU A 118 4.46 12.40 10.12
N SER A 119 4.96 11.34 9.47
CA SER A 119 4.17 10.30 8.82
C SER A 119 3.81 9.11 9.72
N ALA A 120 4.34 9.04 10.95
CA ALA A 120 4.19 7.87 11.82
C ALA A 120 2.73 7.46 12.12
N GLY A 121 1.79 8.41 12.03
CA GLY A 121 0.36 8.16 12.27
C GLY A 121 -0.43 7.58 11.09
N PHE A 122 0.17 7.44 9.90
CA PHE A 122 -0.57 7.02 8.69
C PHE A 122 -0.62 5.51 8.43
N GLY A 123 0.17 4.72 9.15
CA GLY A 123 0.33 3.28 8.92
C GLY A 123 1.75 2.92 8.52
N ASP A 124 1.91 2.20 7.41
CA ASP A 124 3.22 1.75 6.93
C ASP A 124 3.98 2.89 6.27
N VAL A 125 5.17 3.21 6.79
CA VAL A 125 6.04 4.25 6.24
C VAL A 125 7.30 3.59 5.69
N ALA A 126 7.51 3.69 4.38
CA ALA A 126 8.72 3.29 3.69
C ALA A 126 9.53 4.51 3.27
N THR A 127 10.85 4.36 3.14
CA THR A 127 11.75 5.43 2.70
C THR A 127 12.53 5.03 1.46
N ILE A 128 12.85 6.03 0.63
CA ILE A 128 13.76 5.89 -0.51
C ILE A 128 14.82 6.99 -0.39
N ASP A 129 16.07 6.60 -0.19
CA ASP A 129 17.21 7.51 -0.04
C ASP A 129 17.82 7.95 -1.38
N ARG A 130 17.39 7.35 -2.49
CA ARG A 130 17.83 7.65 -3.85
C ARG A 130 16.71 8.26 -4.69
N LEU A 131 17.04 9.34 -5.40
CA LEU A 131 16.10 10.10 -6.24
C LEU A 131 16.21 9.78 -7.73
N ASP A 132 16.94 8.72 -8.09
CA ASP A 132 16.90 8.20 -9.45
C ASP A 132 15.56 7.50 -9.71
N LEU A 133 15.03 7.67 -10.92
CA LEU A 133 13.68 7.22 -11.25
C LEU A 133 13.52 5.70 -11.19
N MET A 134 14.61 4.94 -11.36
CA MET A 134 14.61 3.48 -11.27
C MET A 134 14.41 3.02 -9.82
N SER A 135 15.21 3.54 -8.89
CA SER A 135 15.05 3.28 -7.45
C SER A 135 13.67 3.70 -6.96
N MET A 136 13.17 4.85 -7.43
CA MET A 136 11.82 5.30 -7.12
C MET A 136 10.74 4.36 -7.65
N ALA A 137 10.82 3.93 -8.91
CA ALA A 137 9.85 2.99 -9.47
C ALA A 137 9.86 1.65 -8.72
N ASN A 138 11.03 1.13 -8.39
CA ASN A 138 11.15 -0.12 -7.65
C ASN A 138 10.61 0.03 -6.22
N GLY A 139 10.98 1.09 -5.50
CA GLY A 139 10.47 1.29 -4.13
C GLY A 139 8.97 1.55 -4.07
N ILE A 140 8.38 2.21 -5.08
CA ILE A 140 6.91 2.30 -5.20
C ILE A 140 6.31 0.93 -5.50
N ASN A 141 6.93 0.12 -6.36
CA ASN A 141 6.44 -1.21 -6.71
C ASN A 141 6.38 -2.15 -5.50
N ASP A 142 7.35 -2.07 -4.58
CA ASP A 142 7.41 -2.93 -3.40
C ASP A 142 6.21 -2.72 -2.48
N ILE A 143 5.76 -1.47 -2.33
CA ILE A 143 4.59 -1.15 -1.51
C ILE A 143 3.28 -1.16 -2.32
N ALA A 144 3.33 -0.86 -3.61
CA ALA A 144 2.18 -0.72 -4.49
C ALA A 144 2.52 -1.28 -5.88
N PRO A 145 2.39 -2.61 -6.06
CA PRO A 145 2.83 -3.30 -7.27
C PRO A 145 2.28 -2.67 -8.56
N PHE A 146 3.14 -2.47 -9.54
CA PHE A 146 2.74 -2.01 -10.87
C PHE A 146 2.32 -3.18 -11.75
N THR A 147 1.31 -2.96 -12.58
CA THR A 147 0.98 -3.89 -13.65
C THR A 147 1.99 -3.80 -14.79
N SER A 148 2.07 -4.83 -15.64
CA SER A 148 2.94 -4.80 -16.83
C SER A 148 2.64 -3.61 -17.75
N GLY A 149 1.38 -3.19 -17.84
CA GLY A 149 0.97 -2.01 -18.61
C GLY A 149 1.50 -0.70 -18.00
N GLN A 150 1.43 -0.58 -16.67
CA GLN A 150 1.97 0.57 -15.94
C GLN A 150 3.50 0.66 -16.07
N TRP A 151 4.21 -0.46 -15.97
CA TRP A 151 5.65 -0.52 -16.21
C TRP A 151 6.04 -0.02 -17.60
N LYS A 152 5.36 -0.50 -18.65
CA LYS A 152 5.59 -0.05 -20.03
C LYS A 152 5.30 1.45 -20.21
N ALA A 153 4.24 1.96 -19.58
CA ALA A 153 3.89 3.37 -19.65
C ALA A 153 4.96 4.26 -18.99
N LEU A 154 5.42 3.89 -17.78
CA LEU A 154 6.48 4.61 -17.08
C LEU A 154 7.80 4.58 -17.87
N ALA A 155 8.18 3.41 -18.37
CA ALA A 155 9.39 3.23 -19.16
C ALA A 155 9.41 4.12 -20.40
N ARG A 156 8.30 4.16 -21.14
CA ARG A 156 8.18 5.01 -22.33
C ARG A 156 8.25 6.51 -22.01
N ARG A 157 7.66 6.95 -20.91
CA ARG A 157 7.56 8.39 -20.58
C ARG A 157 8.82 8.96 -19.92
N HIS A 158 9.54 8.11 -19.20
CA HIS A 158 10.71 8.50 -18.42
C HIS A 158 12.02 7.90 -18.95
N ASP A 159 12.00 7.32 -20.15
CA ASP A 159 13.15 6.70 -20.82
C ASP A 159 13.85 5.65 -19.93
N LEU A 160 13.05 4.76 -19.33
CA LEU A 160 13.57 3.69 -18.46
C LEU A 160 13.70 2.39 -19.25
N GLN A 161 14.75 1.64 -18.96
CA GLN A 161 14.93 0.29 -19.48
C GLN A 161 14.23 -0.71 -18.56
N LEU A 162 13.38 -1.55 -19.15
CA LEU A 162 12.72 -2.65 -18.44
C LEU A 162 13.50 -3.94 -18.65
N LYS A 163 13.80 -4.63 -17.54
CA LYS A 163 14.33 -6.00 -17.56
C LYS A 163 13.33 -6.92 -16.88
N ASP A 164 12.85 -7.93 -17.60
CA ASP A 164 11.99 -8.95 -17.01
C ASP A 164 12.84 -9.96 -16.25
N LEU A 165 12.83 -9.88 -14.92
CA LEU A 165 13.58 -10.79 -14.05
C LEU A 165 13.08 -12.24 -14.13
N ASN A 166 11.87 -12.47 -14.66
CA ASN A 166 11.31 -13.80 -14.87
C ASN A 166 11.49 -14.29 -16.31
N GLU A 167 12.15 -13.54 -17.20
CA GLU A 167 12.32 -13.92 -18.61
C GLU A 167 12.97 -15.30 -18.73
N GLU A 168 14.02 -15.55 -17.95
CA GLU A 168 14.75 -16.82 -17.99
C GLU A 168 13.89 -18.00 -17.49
N ARG A 169 13.15 -17.80 -16.39
CA ARG A 169 12.19 -18.79 -15.89
C ARG A 169 11.08 -19.07 -16.91
N ARG A 170 10.61 -18.05 -17.64
CA ARG A 170 9.59 -18.22 -18.69
C ARG A 170 10.16 -18.89 -19.94
N ARG A 171 11.42 -18.62 -20.28
CA ARG A 171 12.11 -19.19 -21.44
C ARG A 171 12.34 -20.69 -21.29
N TYR A 172 12.63 -21.15 -20.07
CA TYR A 172 12.99 -22.55 -19.82
C TYR A 172 11.94 -23.35 -19.03
N GLY A 173 10.89 -22.70 -18.52
CA GLY A 173 9.83 -23.36 -17.78
C GLY A 173 10.31 -24.08 -16.52
N ARG A 174 9.56 -25.09 -16.07
CA ARG A 174 9.85 -25.86 -14.85
C ARG A 174 11.19 -26.61 -14.89
N PHE A 175 11.67 -26.95 -16.09
CA PHE A 175 12.79 -27.87 -16.28
C PHE A 175 14.16 -27.17 -16.34
N GLY A 176 14.20 -25.84 -16.41
CA GLY A 176 15.46 -25.12 -16.50
C GLY A 176 16.11 -25.26 -17.88
N LYS A 177 17.24 -24.56 -18.05
CA LYS A 177 17.96 -24.50 -19.32
C LYS A 177 18.45 -25.90 -19.72
N PRO A 178 18.41 -26.29 -21.01
CA PRO A 178 18.97 -27.58 -21.45
C PRO A 178 20.42 -27.73 -20.99
N GLY A 179 20.69 -28.74 -20.16
CA GLY A 179 22.02 -29.03 -19.58
C GLY A 179 22.24 -28.50 -18.16
N GLU A 180 21.39 -27.60 -17.65
CA GLU A 180 21.29 -27.32 -16.22
C GLU A 180 20.15 -28.17 -15.66
N GLY A 181 20.46 -29.04 -14.69
CA GLY A 181 19.42 -29.83 -14.01
C GLY A 181 18.32 -28.94 -13.44
N PRO A 182 17.12 -29.49 -13.16
CA PRO A 182 16.00 -28.72 -12.64
C PRO A 182 16.47 -27.89 -11.46
N ALA A 183 16.24 -26.57 -11.53
CA ALA A 183 16.65 -25.64 -10.49
C ALA A 183 16.08 -26.12 -9.15
N LEU A 184 16.95 -26.71 -8.32
CA LEU A 184 16.57 -27.13 -6.98
C LEU A 184 16.06 -25.87 -6.25
N PRO A 185 14.94 -25.95 -5.52
CA PRO A 185 14.47 -24.81 -4.74
C PRO A 185 15.63 -24.32 -3.87
N LYS A 186 15.95 -23.03 -3.96
CA LYS A 186 16.90 -22.39 -3.02
C LYS A 186 16.37 -22.63 -1.62
N VAL A 187 16.99 -23.56 -0.90
CA VAL A 187 16.76 -23.76 0.53
C VAL A 187 17.26 -22.49 1.20
N MET A 188 16.36 -21.54 1.46
CA MET A 188 16.65 -20.42 2.35
C MET A 188 16.86 -21.00 3.73
N GLY A 189 18.12 -21.05 4.17
CA GLY A 189 18.50 -21.41 5.52
C GLY A 189 18.27 -22.89 5.83
N THR A 190 19.36 -23.66 5.83
CA THR A 190 19.47 -24.74 6.81
C THR A 190 19.37 -24.12 8.21
N SER A 191 18.16 -24.06 8.77
CA SER A 191 18.06 -24.33 10.20
C SER A 191 18.69 -25.71 10.40
N PRO A 192 19.62 -25.88 11.35
CA PRO A 192 20.06 -27.22 11.71
C PRO A 192 18.81 -28.01 12.08
N LEU A 193 18.58 -29.11 11.38
CA LEU A 193 17.63 -30.12 11.84
C LEU A 193 18.01 -30.44 13.30
N PRO A 194 17.08 -30.40 14.26
CA PRO A 194 17.36 -30.98 15.57
C PRO A 194 17.76 -32.44 15.35
N PRO A 195 18.80 -32.95 16.03
CA PRO A 195 19.23 -34.31 15.87
C PRO A 195 18.05 -35.25 16.10
N ALA A 196 17.82 -36.11 15.12
CA ALA A 196 16.82 -37.16 15.18
C ALA A 196 17.04 -38.02 16.43
N LEU A 197 16.00 -38.07 17.26
CA LEU A 197 15.55 -39.21 18.04
C LEU A 197 16.60 -40.33 18.21
N THR A 198 17.51 -40.13 19.17
CA THR A 198 18.21 -41.24 19.79
C THR A 198 17.23 -41.91 20.74
N GLU A 199 16.82 -43.12 20.34
CA GLU A 199 16.45 -44.25 21.20
C GLU A 199 15.60 -43.92 22.44
N THR A 200 14.32 -44.30 22.36
CA THR A 200 13.49 -44.59 23.52
C THR A 200 14.29 -45.40 24.56
N PRO A 201 14.51 -44.89 25.78
CA PRO A 201 14.90 -45.77 26.88
C PRO A 201 13.74 -46.76 27.14
N PRO A 202 14.03 -48.01 27.54
CA PRO A 202 12.99 -48.95 27.93
C PRO A 202 12.16 -48.32 29.06
N VAL A 203 10.84 -48.23 28.85
CA VAL A 203 9.91 -47.90 29.92
C VAL A 203 9.97 -49.03 30.94
N GLU A 204 10.74 -48.79 32.00
CA GLU A 204 10.71 -49.56 33.22
C GLU A 204 9.28 -49.46 33.79
N ALA A 205 8.64 -50.61 33.95
CA ALA A 205 7.26 -50.71 34.40
C ALA A 205 7.11 -50.06 35.79
N PRO A 206 6.20 -49.10 35.98
CA PRO A 206 5.86 -48.64 37.32
C PRO A 206 5.20 -49.77 38.11
N ALA A 207 5.85 -50.13 39.21
CA ALA A 207 5.35 -51.06 40.20
C ALA A 207 3.91 -50.71 40.62
N GLU A 208 3.09 -51.75 40.68
CA GLU A 208 1.71 -51.78 41.13
C GLU A 208 1.54 -51.11 42.51
N PRO A 209 0.74 -50.03 42.62
CA PRO A 209 0.30 -49.54 43.91
C PRO A 209 -0.78 -50.49 44.45
N ALA A 210 -0.44 -51.15 45.56
CA ALA A 210 -1.33 -51.99 46.33
C ALA A 210 -2.70 -51.31 46.57
N GLN A 211 -3.76 -52.04 46.23
CA GLN A 211 -5.15 -51.71 46.53
C GLN A 211 -5.37 -51.38 48.01
N PRO A 212 -5.99 -50.24 48.34
CA PRO A 212 -6.67 -50.07 49.62
C PRO A 212 -8.01 -50.83 49.60
N ALA A 213 -8.17 -51.70 50.59
CA ALA A 213 -9.35 -52.53 50.82
C ALA A 213 -10.66 -51.72 50.90
N GLN A 214 -11.71 -52.26 50.26
CA GLN A 214 -13.08 -51.75 50.34
C GLN A 214 -13.64 -51.84 51.77
N PRO A 215 -14.35 -50.82 52.28
CA PRO A 215 -15.20 -51.00 53.45
C PRO A 215 -16.46 -51.78 53.06
N ALA A 216 -16.68 -52.87 53.79
CA ALA A 216 -17.82 -53.77 53.67
C ALA A 216 -19.17 -53.03 53.82
N VAL A 217 -20.03 -53.14 52.81
CA VAL A 217 -21.47 -52.93 52.96
C VAL A 217 -22.02 -54.12 53.75
N ARG A 218 -22.27 -53.90 55.03
CA ARG A 218 -23.10 -54.79 55.85
C ARG A 218 -24.55 -54.38 55.69
N SER A 219 -25.37 -55.26 55.10
CA SER A 219 -26.82 -55.25 55.30
C SER A 219 -27.16 -55.51 56.77
N PRO A 220 -28.25 -54.92 57.24
CA PRO A 220 -29.32 -55.70 57.86
C PRO A 220 -30.68 -55.25 57.30
N ALA A 221 -31.78 -55.97 57.37
CA ALA A 221 -32.15 -57.35 57.64
C ALA A 221 -33.64 -57.41 57.24
N ASP A 222 -34.13 -58.57 56.85
CA ASP A 222 -35.55 -58.85 56.67
C ASP A 222 -36.37 -58.57 57.94
N LYS A 223 -37.49 -57.85 57.80
CA LYS A 223 -38.84 -58.35 58.15
C LYS A 223 -39.94 -57.40 57.68
#